data_AF-A0A416EVX6-F1
#
_entry.id   AF-A0A416EVX6-F1
#
_cell.length_a   1.000
_cell.length_b   1.000
_cell.length_c   1.000
_cell.angle_alpha   90.00
_cell.angle_beta   90.00
_cell.angle_gamma   90.00
#
_symmetry.space_group_name_H-M   'P 1'
#
loop_
_entity.id
_entity.type
_entity.pdbx_description
1 polymer ?
#
loop_
_entity_poly.entity_id
_entity_poly.type
_entity_poly.pdbx_seq_one_letter_code
_entity_poly.pdbx_strand_id
1 'polypeptide(L)'
;MIGNPIRKNEVFKKTLNSWRGIYCIVLPIFSVVAYFICYKIWEIKIWESKNFPDTLTSMVTFVSIIISFFGVLLTILISAKEKSELINYFLDTADKEVFASSIKRLILHGLLTVIISAILFMYDIMSECEIVIYVCIGIFTLVRFTTLTYRFTNILLMLFLKDRKVYAKIEDEKLSEEAVKELDERLQKGI
;
A
#
# COMPACT_ATOMS: atom_id res chain seq x y z
N MET A 1 20.69 -36.70 -6.76
CA MET A 1 20.43 -35.28 -7.09
C MET A 1 18.94 -35.00 -6.98
N ILE A 2 18.43 -34.70 -5.79
CA ILE A 2 17.05 -34.20 -5.61
C ILE A 2 17.17 -32.98 -4.70
N GLY A 3 17.20 -31.80 -5.32
CA GLY A 3 17.23 -30.52 -4.61
C GLY A 3 15.89 -30.31 -3.91
N ASN A 4 15.94 -30.27 -2.59
CA ASN A 4 14.80 -30.20 -1.69
C ASN A 4 13.85 -29.02 -2.04
N PRO A 5 12.58 -29.25 -2.46
CA PRO A 5 11.63 -28.20 -2.86
C PRO A 5 11.31 -27.20 -1.74
N ILE A 6 11.54 -27.58 -0.49
CA ILE A 6 11.33 -26.75 0.71
C ILE A 6 12.28 -25.54 0.73
N ARG A 7 13.54 -25.72 0.31
CA ARG A 7 14.56 -24.64 0.30
C ARG A 7 14.29 -23.60 -0.80
N LYS A 8 13.65 -24.00 -1.91
CA LYS A 8 13.27 -23.11 -3.00
C LYS A 8 12.16 -22.13 -2.56
N ASN A 9 11.22 -22.59 -1.73
CA ASN A 9 10.12 -21.77 -1.20
C ASN A 9 10.58 -20.69 -0.20
N GLU A 10 11.59 -20.97 0.63
CA GLU A 10 12.13 -19.95 1.55
C GLU A 10 12.93 -18.87 0.83
N VAL A 11 13.77 -19.25 -0.15
CA VAL A 11 14.49 -18.29 -0.98
C VAL A 11 13.50 -17.46 -1.79
N PHE A 12 12.46 -18.07 -2.38
CA PHE A 12 11.44 -17.34 -3.11
C PHE A 12 10.66 -16.37 -2.21
N LYS A 13 10.25 -16.78 -1.00
CA LYS A 13 9.63 -15.89 0.01
C LYS A 13 10.54 -14.74 0.40
N LYS A 14 11.83 -15.00 0.65
CA LYS A 14 12.81 -13.99 1.04
C LYS A 14 13.07 -12.99 -0.10
N THR A 15 13.15 -13.49 -1.33
CA THR A 15 13.32 -12.67 -2.53
C THR A 15 12.07 -11.83 -2.82
N LEU A 16 10.87 -12.39 -2.62
CA LEU A 16 9.60 -11.69 -2.77
C LEU A 16 9.40 -10.60 -1.71
N ASN A 17 9.81 -10.87 -0.45
CA ASN A 17 9.78 -9.88 0.63
C ASN A 17 10.80 -8.76 0.43
N SER A 18 12.01 -9.06 -0.06
CA SER A 18 12.97 -8.03 -0.44
C SER A 18 12.50 -7.22 -1.64
N TRP A 19 11.88 -7.87 -2.65
CA TRP A 19 11.25 -7.20 -3.79
C TRP A 19 10.20 -6.19 -3.33
N ARG A 20 9.40 -6.53 -2.31
CA ARG A 20 8.38 -5.65 -1.73
C ARG A 20 8.91 -4.35 -1.12
N GLY A 21 10.16 -4.34 -0.65
CA GLY A 21 10.81 -3.12 -0.16
C GLY A 21 11.45 -2.30 -1.29
N ILE A 22 11.99 -3.00 -2.29
CA ILE A 22 12.81 -2.42 -3.36
C ILE A 22 11.94 -1.76 -4.45
N TYR A 23 10.78 -2.31 -4.79
CA TYR A 23 9.94 -1.77 -5.87
C TYR A 23 9.45 -0.33 -5.59
N CYS A 24 9.22 0.03 -4.32
CA CYS A 24 8.80 1.37 -3.92
C CYS A 24 9.86 2.45 -4.21
N ILE A 25 11.11 2.07 -4.44
CA ILE A 25 12.23 2.98 -4.74
C ILE A 25 12.64 2.86 -6.20
N VAL A 26 12.71 1.63 -6.72
CA VAL A 26 13.14 1.37 -8.10
C VAL A 26 12.15 1.95 -9.11
N LEU A 27 10.84 1.81 -8.88
CA LEU A 27 9.83 2.33 -9.83
C LEU A 27 9.88 3.87 -9.96
N PRO A 28 9.89 4.66 -8.87
CA PRO A 28 10.07 6.11 -8.98
C PRO A 28 11.35 6.53 -9.69
N ILE A 29 12.49 5.88 -9.38
CA ILE A 29 13.78 6.18 -10.03
C ILE A 29 13.71 5.89 -11.52
N PHE A 30 13.18 4.72 -11.89
CA PHE A 30 13.00 4.35 -13.30
C PHE A 30 12.10 5.35 -14.04
N SER A 31 10.99 5.78 -13.44
CA SER A 31 10.10 6.77 -14.03
C SER A 31 10.79 8.13 -14.26
N VAL A 32 11.62 8.59 -13.33
CA VAL A 32 12.38 9.83 -13.49
C VAL A 32 13.45 9.70 -14.57
N VAL A 33 14.20 8.60 -14.59
CA VAL A 33 15.22 8.35 -15.61
C VAL A 33 14.59 8.27 -17.00
N ALA A 34 13.46 7.55 -17.13
CA ALA A 34 12.72 7.48 -18.38
C ALA A 34 12.28 8.87 -18.85
N TYR A 35 11.72 9.69 -17.95
CA TYR A 35 11.34 11.05 -18.27
C TYR A 35 12.55 11.92 -18.69
N PHE A 36 13.66 11.82 -17.96
CA PHE A 36 14.88 12.58 -18.26
C PHE A 36 15.46 12.23 -19.64
N ILE A 37 15.45 10.94 -20.01
CA ILE A 37 15.84 10.47 -21.35
C ILE A 37 14.89 11.06 -22.40
N CYS A 38 13.58 11.01 -22.18
CA CYS A 38 12.59 11.62 -23.09
C CYS A 38 12.81 13.12 -23.27
N TYR A 39 13.11 13.84 -22.18
CA TYR A 39 13.42 15.26 -22.24
C TYR A 39 14.71 15.53 -23.02
N LYS A 40 15.76 14.73 -22.85
CA LYS A 40 17.05 14.95 -23.53
C LYS A 40 17.07 14.54 -25.00
N ILE A 41 16.37 13.47 -25.38
CA ILE A 41 16.40 12.94 -26.76
C ILE A 41 15.31 13.57 -27.63
N TRP A 42 14.12 13.76 -27.07
CA TRP A 42 12.94 14.21 -27.81
C TRP A 42 12.45 15.61 -27.42
N GLU A 43 13.17 16.30 -26.52
CA GLU A 43 12.84 17.65 -26.05
C GLU A 43 11.39 17.79 -25.56
N ILE A 44 10.84 16.72 -24.96
CA ILE A 44 9.47 16.69 -24.48
C ILE A 44 9.33 17.54 -23.22
N LYS A 45 8.77 18.74 -23.38
CA LYS A 45 8.46 19.69 -22.31
C LYS A 45 6.99 19.55 -21.90
N ILE A 46 6.74 18.77 -20.85
CA ILE A 46 5.36 18.49 -20.38
C ILE A 46 4.63 19.77 -19.98
N TRP A 47 5.36 20.77 -19.49
CA TRP A 47 4.81 22.07 -19.09
C TRP A 47 4.38 22.96 -20.25
N GLU A 48 4.80 22.69 -21.48
CA GLU A 48 4.31 23.42 -22.67
C GLU A 48 2.93 22.94 -23.13
N SER A 49 2.44 21.84 -22.57
CA SER A 49 1.08 21.36 -22.84
C SER A 49 0.04 22.32 -22.27
N LYS A 50 -0.98 22.65 -23.08
CA LYS A 50 -2.15 23.41 -22.63
C LYS A 50 -2.87 22.77 -21.44
N ASN A 51 -2.78 21.44 -21.32
CA ASN A 51 -3.43 20.67 -20.27
C ASN A 51 -2.54 20.51 -19.02
N PHE A 52 -1.40 21.19 -18.94
CA PHE A 52 -0.48 21.06 -17.82
C PHE A 52 -1.11 21.47 -16.47
N PRO A 53 -1.81 22.62 -16.35
CA PRO A 53 -2.50 22.99 -15.11
C PRO A 53 -3.61 22.00 -14.72
N ASP A 54 -4.37 21.51 -15.70
CA ASP A 54 -5.41 20.49 -15.48
C ASP A 54 -4.82 19.16 -14.99
N THR A 55 -3.63 18.82 -15.51
CA THR A 55 -2.88 17.63 -15.09
C THR A 55 -2.42 17.77 -13.63
N LEU A 56 -1.86 18.92 -13.24
CA LEU A 56 -1.48 19.19 -11.86
C LEU A 56 -2.70 19.15 -10.93
N THR A 57 -3.82 19.74 -11.34
CA THR A 57 -5.08 19.69 -10.59
C THR A 57 -5.57 18.26 -10.40
N SER A 58 -5.51 17.45 -11.45
CA SER A 58 -5.88 16.03 -11.41
C SER A 58 -4.96 15.22 -10.50
N MET A 59 -3.65 15.51 -10.50
CA MET A 59 -2.69 14.89 -9.57
C MET A 59 -2.99 15.23 -8.12
N VAL A 60 -3.20 16.51 -7.79
CA VAL A 60 -3.56 16.95 -6.43
C VAL A 60 -4.88 16.32 -5.98
N THR A 61 -5.88 16.25 -6.87
CA THR A 61 -7.17 15.62 -6.60
C THR A 61 -7.02 14.14 -6.30
N PHE A 62 -6.26 13.41 -7.13
CA PHE A 62 -5.97 12.00 -6.92
C PHE A 62 -5.32 11.74 -5.56
N VAL A 63 -4.27 12.51 -5.23
CA VAL A 63 -3.58 12.38 -3.95
C VAL A 63 -4.53 12.67 -2.77
N SER A 64 -5.35 13.70 -2.88
CA SER A 64 -6.30 14.11 -1.84
C SER A 64 -7.36 13.05 -1.57
N ILE A 65 -7.91 12.42 -2.63
CA ILE A 65 -8.87 11.30 -2.50
C ILE A 65 -8.26 10.16 -1.71
N ILE A 66 -7.03 9.75 -2.06
CA ILE A 66 -6.35 8.62 -1.43
C ILE A 66 -6.03 8.90 0.04
N ILE A 67 -5.51 10.10 0.36
CA ILE A 67 -5.25 10.51 1.74
C ILE A 67 -6.55 10.52 2.54
N SER A 68 -7.64 11.05 1.98
CA SER A 68 -8.94 11.14 2.65
C SER A 68 -9.50 9.74 2.95
N PHE A 69 -9.45 8.85 1.96
CA PHE A 69 -9.84 7.45 2.11
C PHE A 69 -9.07 6.76 3.25
N PHE A 70 -7.74 6.90 3.28
CA PHE A 70 -6.95 6.28 4.34
C PHE A 70 -7.10 6.95 5.70
N GLY A 71 -7.38 8.26 5.74
CA GLY A 71 -7.74 8.96 6.96
C GLY A 71 -9.01 8.38 7.59
N VAL A 72 -10.08 8.22 6.80
CA VAL A 72 -11.33 7.58 7.25
C VAL A 72 -11.11 6.12 7.63
N LEU A 73 -10.32 5.37 6.86
CA LEU A 73 -10.04 3.98 7.18
C LEU A 73 -9.29 3.85 8.52
N LEU A 74 -8.33 4.74 8.79
CA LEU A 74 -7.60 4.76 10.05
C LEU A 74 -8.53 5.05 11.24
N THR A 75 -9.45 6.01 11.12
CA THR A 75 -10.40 6.32 12.20
C THR A 75 -11.36 5.16 12.47
N ILE A 76 -11.82 4.47 11.42
CA ILE A 76 -12.63 3.24 11.56
C ILE A 76 -11.84 2.16 12.29
N LEU A 77 -10.59 1.91 11.90
CA LEU A 77 -9.74 0.91 12.55
C LEU A 77 -9.51 1.22 14.04
N ILE A 78 -9.30 2.50 14.38
CA ILE A 78 -9.15 2.93 15.78
C ILE A 78 -10.46 2.74 16.56
N SER A 79 -11.60 3.16 16.01
CA SER A 79 -12.89 3.03 16.70
C SER A 79 -13.31 1.58 16.89
N ALA A 80 -12.98 0.72 15.93
CA ALA A 80 -13.35 -0.67 15.96
C ALA A 80 -12.41 -1.52 16.84
N LYS A 81 -11.18 -1.04 17.12
CA LYS A 81 -10.30 -1.58 18.17
C LYS A 81 -10.96 -1.57 19.54
N GLU A 82 -11.68 -0.50 19.87
CA GLU A 82 -12.34 -0.36 21.18
C GLU A 82 -13.54 -1.31 21.33
N LYS A 83 -14.08 -1.84 20.23
CA LYS A 83 -15.34 -2.60 20.22
C LYS A 83 -15.19 -4.08 19.87
N SER A 84 -14.05 -4.52 19.34
CA SER A 84 -13.91 -5.85 18.76
C SER A 84 -12.59 -6.53 19.12
N GLU A 85 -12.67 -7.70 19.77
CA GLU A 85 -11.52 -8.59 20.03
C GLU A 85 -10.80 -8.99 18.74
N LEU A 86 -11.56 -9.10 17.64
CA LEU A 86 -11.07 -9.36 16.29
C LEU A 86 -10.05 -8.30 15.82
N ILE A 87 -10.33 -7.03 16.12
CA ILE A 87 -9.47 -5.91 15.73
C ILE A 87 -8.31 -5.73 16.70
N ASN A 88 -8.50 -6.09 17.97
CA ASN A 88 -7.38 -6.19 18.90
C ASN A 88 -6.40 -7.31 18.49
N TYR A 89 -6.89 -8.47 18.08
CA TYR A 89 -6.07 -9.55 17.51
C TYR A 89 -5.41 -9.13 16.17
N PHE A 90 -6.13 -8.40 15.31
CA PHE A 90 -5.59 -7.79 14.08
C PHE A 90 -4.44 -6.83 14.38
N LEU A 91 -4.60 -5.93 15.36
CA LEU A 91 -3.57 -4.98 15.75
C LEU A 91 -2.42 -5.66 16.50
N ASP A 92 -2.65 -6.72 17.26
CA ASP A 92 -1.59 -7.47 17.96
C ASP A 92 -0.81 -8.41 17.04
N THR A 93 -1.45 -8.92 15.98
CA THR A 93 -0.78 -9.75 14.95
C THR A 93 -0.11 -8.91 13.87
N ALA A 94 -0.65 -7.73 13.57
CA ALA A 94 -0.02 -6.76 12.68
C ALA A 94 1.12 -6.06 13.40
N ASP A 95 2.26 -5.95 12.75
CA ASP A 95 3.40 -5.20 13.26
C ASP A 95 3.04 -3.70 13.31
N LYS A 96 2.55 -3.24 14.48
CA LYS A 96 1.97 -1.91 14.71
C LYS A 96 2.92 -0.81 14.24
N GLU A 97 4.21 -1.01 14.42
CA GLU A 97 5.25 -0.08 14.00
C GLU A 97 5.36 0.01 12.48
N VAL A 98 5.32 -1.12 11.78
CA VAL A 98 5.34 -1.17 10.31
C VAL A 98 4.08 -0.56 9.71
N PHE A 99 2.92 -0.83 10.32
CA PHE A 99 1.64 -0.26 9.91
C PHE A 99 1.63 1.27 10.07
N ALA A 100 1.95 1.77 11.28
CA ALA A 100 2.00 3.20 11.56
C ALA A 100 3.06 3.92 10.73
N SER A 101 4.24 3.32 10.54
CA SER A 101 5.31 3.86 9.68
C SER A 101 4.87 3.95 8.22
N SER A 102 4.12 2.95 7.73
CA SER A 102 3.61 2.94 6.35
C SER A 102 2.59 4.06 6.12
N ILE A 103 1.67 4.30 7.06
CA ILE A 103 0.71 5.41 6.99
C ILE A 103 1.43 6.75 7.04
N LYS A 104 2.35 6.95 7.99
CA LYS A 104 3.11 8.20 8.11
C LYS A 104 3.86 8.52 6.82
N ARG A 105 4.53 7.52 6.22
CA ARG A 105 5.23 7.68 4.93
C ARG A 105 4.27 8.01 3.79
N LEU A 106 3.11 7.34 3.74
CA LEU A 106 2.08 7.59 2.73
C LEU A 106 1.57 9.04 2.79
N ILE A 107 1.18 9.50 3.98
CA ILE A 107 0.70 10.87 4.18
C ILE A 107 1.80 11.88 3.84
N LEU A 108 3.03 11.66 4.32
CA LEU A 108 4.17 12.53 4.04
C LEU A 108 4.42 12.68 2.55
N HIS A 109 4.50 11.57 1.81
CA HIS A 109 4.75 11.61 0.36
C HIS A 109 3.56 12.17 -0.44
N GLY A 110 2.33 11.95 0.03
CA GLY A 110 1.15 12.57 -0.55
C GLY A 110 1.18 14.09 -0.40
N LEU A 111 1.41 14.60 0.81
CA LEU A 111 1.52 16.04 1.06
C LEU A 111 2.67 16.68 0.28
N LEU A 112 3.84 16.01 0.22
CA LEU A 112 4.95 16.48 -0.61
C LEU A 112 4.56 16.58 -2.09
N THR A 113 3.81 15.62 -2.61
CA THR A 113 3.33 15.67 -4.00
C THR A 113 2.43 16.87 -4.22
N VAL A 114 1.50 17.17 -3.29
CA VAL A 114 0.63 18.35 -3.38
C VAL A 114 1.44 19.66 -3.35
N ILE A 115 2.43 19.77 -2.47
CA ILE A 115 3.29 20.96 -2.37
C ILE A 115 4.07 21.17 -3.67
N ILE A 116 4.67 20.12 -4.23
CA ILE A 116 5.42 20.21 -5.49
C ILE A 116 4.50 20.57 -6.65
N SER A 117 3.29 19.99 -6.72
CA SER A 117 2.29 20.39 -7.70
C SER A 117 1.87 21.85 -7.54
N ALA A 118 1.73 22.35 -6.30
CA ALA A 118 1.43 23.76 -6.02
C ALA A 118 2.54 24.70 -6.50
N ILE A 119 3.81 24.33 -6.32
CA ILE A 119 4.96 25.08 -6.85
C ILE A 119 4.94 25.08 -8.38
N LEU A 120 4.66 23.93 -9.01
CA LEU A 120 4.57 23.79 -10.46
C LEU A 120 3.41 24.58 -11.10
N PHE A 121 2.43 25.07 -10.35
CA PHE A 121 1.44 26.01 -10.91
C PHE A 121 2.06 27.35 -11.28
N MET A 122 3.16 27.74 -10.64
CA MET A 122 3.90 28.98 -10.93
C MET A 122 4.98 28.74 -12.01
N TYR A 123 4.80 27.76 -12.90
CA TYR A 123 5.80 27.40 -13.90
C TYR A 123 6.10 28.53 -14.89
N ASP A 124 5.20 29.50 -15.04
CA ASP A 124 5.29 30.64 -15.95
C ASP A 124 6.36 31.66 -15.52
N ILE A 125 6.63 31.78 -14.22
CA ILE A 125 7.64 32.69 -13.66
C ILE A 125 8.99 32.03 -13.37
N MET A 126 9.11 30.72 -13.63
CA MET A 126 10.29 29.92 -13.28
C MET A 126 11.23 29.74 -14.48
N SER A 127 12.52 29.53 -14.20
CA SER A 127 13.46 29.17 -15.26
C SER A 127 13.26 27.72 -15.72
N GLU A 128 13.62 27.43 -16.98
CA GLU A 128 13.43 26.08 -17.55
C GLU A 128 14.14 24.99 -16.72
N CYS A 129 15.33 25.28 -16.19
CA CYS A 129 16.09 24.34 -15.35
C CYS A 129 15.33 24.00 -14.06
N GLU A 130 14.73 25.00 -13.41
CA GLU A 130 13.94 24.81 -12.20
C GLU A 130 12.69 23.97 -12.49
N ILE A 131 11.98 24.26 -13.58
CA ILE A 131 10.78 23.50 -13.98
C ILE A 131 11.13 22.03 -14.19
N VAL A 132 12.22 21.72 -14.91
CA VAL A 132 12.68 20.34 -15.12
C VAL A 132 12.93 19.63 -13.79
N ILE A 133 13.60 20.29 -12.85
CA ILE A 133 13.90 19.74 -11.52
C ILE A 133 12.60 19.44 -10.76
N TYR A 134 11.67 20.40 -10.71
CA TYR A 134 10.40 20.21 -10.00
C TYR A 134 9.50 19.17 -10.66
N VAL A 135 9.48 19.06 -11.99
CA VAL A 135 8.77 17.99 -12.71
C VAL A 135 9.37 16.62 -12.38
N CYS A 136 10.70 16.49 -12.36
CA CYS A 136 11.38 15.25 -11.97
C CYS A 136 11.03 14.86 -10.53
N ILE A 137 11.09 15.82 -9.60
CA ILE A 137 10.70 15.59 -8.20
C ILE A 137 9.23 15.23 -8.10
N GLY A 138 8.34 15.90 -8.84
CA GLY A 138 6.90 15.64 -8.85
C GLY A 138 6.57 14.23 -9.34
N ILE A 139 7.19 13.78 -10.43
CA ILE A 139 7.06 12.41 -10.94
C ILE A 139 7.55 11.41 -9.88
N PHE A 140 8.72 11.67 -9.28
CA PHE A 140 9.26 10.81 -8.23
C PHE A 140 8.30 10.67 -7.05
N THR A 141 7.81 11.80 -6.51
CA THR A 141 6.93 11.80 -5.34
C THR A 141 5.57 11.17 -5.66
N LEU A 142 5.01 11.40 -6.85
CA LEU A 142 3.74 10.83 -7.28
C LEU A 142 3.82 9.31 -7.43
N VAL A 143 4.82 8.79 -8.15
CA VAL A 143 5.00 7.34 -8.34
C VAL A 143 5.30 6.67 -7.00
N ARG A 144 6.10 7.32 -6.16
CA ARG A 144 6.38 6.83 -4.80
C ARG A 144 5.12 6.81 -3.93
N PHE A 145 4.29 7.83 -4.01
CA PHE A 145 3.01 7.87 -3.31
C PHE A 145 2.09 6.73 -3.78
N THR A 146 1.95 6.51 -5.08
CA THR A 146 1.12 5.44 -5.64
C THR A 146 1.62 4.05 -5.23
N THR A 147 2.93 3.82 -5.25
CA THR A 147 3.50 2.53 -4.82
C THR A 147 3.36 2.28 -3.32
N LEU A 148 3.46 3.32 -2.49
CA LEU A 148 3.18 3.25 -1.05
C LEU A 148 1.69 2.97 -0.78
N THR A 149 0.79 3.62 -1.52
CA THR A 149 -0.65 3.36 -1.48
C THR A 149 -0.96 1.90 -1.78
N TYR A 150 -0.40 1.36 -2.88
CA TYR A 150 -0.57 -0.04 -3.22
C TYR A 150 -0.02 -0.98 -2.12
N ARG A 151 1.16 -0.67 -1.57
CA ARG A 151 1.75 -1.45 -0.47
C ARG A 151 0.83 -1.50 0.73
N PHE A 152 0.31 -0.34 1.14
CA PHE A 152 -0.54 -0.23 2.30
C PHE A 152 -1.89 -0.95 2.09
N THR A 153 -2.52 -0.79 0.92
CA THR A 153 -3.71 -1.55 0.54
C THR A 153 -3.47 -3.06 0.56
N ASN A 154 -2.33 -3.53 0.07
CA ASN A 154 -2.00 -4.95 0.08
C ASN A 154 -1.76 -5.49 1.50
N ILE A 155 -1.16 -4.70 2.40
CA ILE A 155 -1.04 -5.07 3.82
C ILE A 155 -2.43 -5.25 4.43
N LEU A 156 -3.33 -4.28 4.21
CA LEU A 156 -4.72 -4.36 4.69
C LEU A 156 -5.45 -5.60 4.14
N LEU A 157 -5.36 -5.84 2.82
CA LEU A 157 -5.97 -7.01 2.18
C LEU A 157 -5.42 -8.33 2.74
N MET A 158 -4.10 -8.43 2.93
CA MET A 158 -3.47 -9.61 3.51
C MET A 158 -3.95 -9.86 4.93
N LEU A 159 -4.15 -8.81 5.73
CA LEU A 159 -4.67 -8.94 7.08
C LEU A 159 -6.12 -9.45 7.05
N PHE A 160 -7.02 -8.81 6.29
CA PHE A 160 -8.41 -9.26 6.16
C PHE A 160 -8.56 -10.70 5.65
N LEU A 161 -7.70 -11.13 4.72
CA LEU A 161 -7.74 -12.48 4.16
C LEU A 161 -7.12 -13.53 5.10
N LYS A 162 -6.15 -13.15 5.92
CA LYS A 162 -5.54 -14.05 6.92
C LYS A 162 -6.54 -14.36 8.03
N ASP A 163 -7.34 -13.37 8.44
CA ASP A 163 -8.42 -13.55 9.40
C ASP A 163 -9.43 -14.56 8.88
N ARG A 164 -9.91 -14.45 7.62
CA ARG A 164 -10.85 -15.44 7.06
C ARG A 164 -10.33 -16.88 7.07
N LYS A 165 -9.03 -17.10 6.89
CA LYS A 165 -8.45 -18.47 6.97
C LYS A 165 -8.38 -18.99 8.40
N VAL A 166 -8.20 -18.11 9.38
CA VAL A 166 -8.24 -18.48 10.80
C VAL A 166 -9.68 -18.77 11.22
N TYR A 167 -10.65 -17.95 10.82
CA TYR A 167 -12.08 -18.20 11.08
C TYR A 167 -12.62 -19.44 10.36
N ALA A 168 -12.25 -19.66 9.10
CA ALA A 168 -12.62 -20.87 8.36
C ALA A 168 -12.02 -22.13 9.00
N LYS A 169 -10.78 -22.05 9.52
CA LYS A 169 -10.20 -23.17 10.29
C LYS A 169 -10.93 -23.43 11.59
N ILE A 170 -11.36 -22.39 12.31
CA ILE A 170 -12.11 -22.53 13.56
C ILE A 170 -13.53 -23.06 13.28
N GLU A 171 -14.13 -22.72 12.15
CA GLU A 171 -15.39 -23.33 11.68
C GLU A 171 -15.21 -24.81 11.33
N ASP A 172 -14.14 -25.17 10.59
CA ASP A 172 -13.83 -26.57 10.27
C ASP A 172 -13.45 -27.38 11.52
N GLU A 173 -12.81 -26.77 12.52
CA GLU A 173 -12.41 -27.43 13.77
C GLU A 173 -13.57 -27.52 14.80
N LYS A 174 -14.67 -26.76 14.59
CA LYS A 174 -15.86 -26.78 15.48
C LYS A 174 -16.86 -27.88 15.18
N LEU A 175 -16.64 -28.71 14.18
CA LEU A 175 -17.40 -29.95 13.97
C LEU A 175 -16.45 -31.09 13.59
N SER A 176 -15.53 -31.45 14.49
CA SER A 176 -15.06 -32.84 14.48
C SER A 176 -16.28 -33.73 14.69
N GLU A 177 -16.60 -34.57 13.69
CA GLU A 177 -17.67 -35.56 13.77
C GLU A 177 -17.57 -36.46 15.02
N GLU A 178 -16.38 -36.56 15.62
CA GLU A 178 -16.12 -37.28 16.86
C GLU A 178 -16.73 -36.55 18.08
N ALA A 179 -16.65 -35.21 18.15
CA ALA A 179 -17.24 -34.42 19.24
C ALA A 179 -18.78 -34.36 19.13
N VAL A 180 -19.33 -34.44 17.91
CA VAL A 180 -20.78 -34.55 17.68
C VAL A 180 -21.28 -35.91 18.11
N LYS A 181 -20.56 -37.00 17.79
CA LYS A 181 -20.90 -38.36 18.23
C LYS A 181 -20.81 -38.53 19.75
N GLU A 182 -19.82 -37.91 20.39
CA GLU A 182 -19.70 -37.93 21.86
C GLU A 182 -20.85 -37.14 22.54
N LEU A 183 -21.30 -36.03 21.95
CA LEU A 183 -22.47 -35.30 22.43
C LEU A 183 -23.77 -36.10 22.23
N ASP A 184 -23.93 -36.77 21.09
CA ASP A 184 -25.13 -37.56 20.77
C ASP A 184 -25.22 -38.82 21.65
N GLU A 185 -24.09 -39.47 21.95
CA GLU A 185 -24.02 -40.56 22.95
C GLU A 185 -24.35 -40.08 24.37
N ARG A 186 -23.95 -38.86 24.74
CA ARG A 186 -24.26 -38.28 26.06
C ARG A 186 -25.72 -37.87 26.19
N LEU A 187 -26.37 -37.46 25.09
CA LEU A 187 -27.81 -37.16 25.07
C LEU A 187 -28.66 -38.43 25.02
N GLN A 188 -28.20 -39.50 24.37
CA GLN A 188 -28.88 -40.81 24.39
C GLN A 188 -28.74 -41.55 25.73
N LYS A 189 -27.64 -41.33 26.47
CA LYS A 189 -27.42 -41.97 27.78
C LYS A 189 -28.13 -41.27 28.95
N GLY A 190 -28.87 -40.19 28.71
CA GLY A 190 -29.62 -39.47 29.75
C GLY A 190 -28.70 -38.71 30.71
N ILE A 191 -29.05 -37.51 31.15
CA ILE A 191 -29.83 -37.34 32.40
C ILE A 191 -30.76 -38.50 32.71
#